data_AF-A0A8T4USX6-F1
#
_entry.id   AF-A0A8T4USX6-F1
#
_cell.length_a   1.000
_cell.length_b   1.000
_cell.length_c   1.000
_cell.angle_alpha   90.00
_cell.angle_beta   90.00
_cell.angle_gamma   90.00
#
_symmetry.space_group_name_H-M   'P 1'
#
loop_
_entity.id
_entity.type
_entity.pdbx_description
1 polymer ?
#
loop_
_entity_poly.entity_id
_entity_poly.type
_entity_poly.pdbx_seq_one_letter_code
_entity_poly.pdbx_strand_id
1 'polypeptide(L)'
;MEYKKCVDSKCGTGYLKPEGCAASCADILKNNASCNEEEAVEMCQKNSCQVTVSSDFDGVSADGVSKITFTLVPSGDTDYFRLYLEPKDGETLRGKTEIISPAMITFTPDKANDNINYLTPQVVQAVGWCSPIEAACETEEPQLQYFRKDFTIEQPPLFFVHGIWSNAESWAKFKQRAGLDGWWYGDISYESTDDNRYNAQRLSDELEKFIKKVNSGELYEGKKISATKVDVVSHSMGGLVTRYYIGRKDMYKDNIRKFLMLGTPNNGEVDLNILSKIFQWKGNQVWTTVKQLRPDDQFIKDLNKQPLNPKIDYYTIAGTGWYTYTFSEKLTTWRGDGVVLVDSVKLPGVPLYCTHDTHAAGVRWVRLLFSADPLVALMGFDARDDITITESEVAYGVAKNALLYGGALSPVDCNEDLYNKKLYDSIVQSIGWVHSPATLHAYDEKGNHLGLNSKGQLENTIGKGAYYISNSSVVEGQVIKIIGDKKIKFVMVGNGTGEIGFTFNSLSANGSVVEKDYQNISIDTKTQYTFDASSETPELVKEEVKAVKASYSWYMPLIAIFAIVCGVLLIIKHRKK
;
A
#
# COMPACT_ATOMS: atom_id res chain seq x y z
N MET A 1 -6.91 -7.48 44.51
CA MET A 1 -7.38 -8.42 45.55
C MET A 1 -6.68 -8.12 46.86
N GLU A 2 -7.27 -8.43 48.01
CA GLU A 2 -6.74 -8.10 49.34
C GLU A 2 -6.18 -9.34 50.04
N TYR A 3 -5.01 -9.20 50.66
CA TYR A 3 -4.31 -10.27 51.39
C TYR A 3 -3.91 -9.78 52.78
N LYS A 4 -3.94 -10.66 53.76
CA LYS A 4 -3.61 -10.45 55.16
C LYS A 4 -2.37 -11.26 55.58
N LYS A 5 -1.43 -10.65 56.30
CA LYS A 5 -0.34 -11.36 57.00
C LYS A 5 -0.93 -12.17 58.15
N CYS A 6 -0.71 -13.48 58.16
CA CYS A 6 -1.04 -14.35 59.28
C CYS A 6 0.27 -14.89 59.91
N VAL A 7 0.36 -14.84 61.24
CA VAL A 7 1.49 -15.36 62.01
C VAL A 7 1.02 -16.57 62.80
N ASP A 8 1.70 -17.70 62.65
CA ASP A 8 1.45 -18.94 63.38
C ASP A 8 2.72 -19.41 64.10
N SER A 9 2.60 -19.80 65.38
CA SER A 9 3.74 -20.19 66.21
C SER A 9 4.39 -21.53 65.82
N LYS A 10 3.73 -22.33 64.97
CA LYS A 10 4.21 -23.63 64.46
C LYS A 10 4.57 -23.60 62.98
N CYS A 11 3.89 -22.77 62.18
CA CYS A 11 4.05 -22.70 60.72
C CYS A 11 4.84 -21.46 60.24
N GLY A 12 5.17 -20.53 61.13
CA GLY A 12 5.87 -19.30 60.78
C GLY A 12 4.93 -18.23 60.22
N THR A 13 5.50 -17.25 59.50
CA THR A 13 4.81 -16.07 58.99
C THR A 13 4.43 -16.26 57.51
N GLY A 14 3.17 -15.99 57.13
CA GLY A 14 2.69 -16.11 55.73
C GLY A 14 1.59 -15.10 55.37
N TYR A 15 1.22 -15.00 54.09
CA TYR A 15 0.18 -14.07 53.60
C TYR A 15 -0.98 -14.84 52.95
N LEU A 16 -2.22 -14.67 53.44
CA LEU A 16 -3.43 -15.37 52.98
C LEU A 16 -4.57 -14.38 52.70
N LYS A 17 -5.64 -14.81 52.01
CA LYS A 17 -6.86 -14.00 51.92
C LYS A 17 -7.45 -13.79 53.33
N PRO A 18 -8.18 -12.68 53.60
CA PRO A 18 -8.76 -12.40 54.92
C PRO A 18 -9.57 -13.56 55.51
N GLU A 19 -10.36 -14.24 54.68
CA GLU A 19 -11.15 -15.43 55.03
C GLU A 19 -10.29 -16.62 55.52
N GLY A 20 -9.05 -16.74 55.04
CA GLY A 20 -8.09 -17.78 55.40
C GLY A 20 -7.32 -17.51 56.70
N CYS A 21 -7.14 -16.25 57.12
CA CYS A 21 -6.48 -15.93 58.40
C CYS A 21 -7.42 -16.13 59.62
N ALA A 22 -8.74 -16.24 59.43
CA ALA A 22 -9.70 -16.35 60.54
C ALA A 22 -9.50 -17.63 61.38
N ALA A 23 -8.94 -18.70 60.79
CA ALA A 23 -8.70 -19.96 61.48
C ALA A 23 -7.47 -19.96 62.41
N SER A 24 -6.49 -19.06 62.21
CA SER A 24 -5.26 -19.03 63.02
C SER A 24 -5.27 -17.99 64.15
N CYS A 25 -6.00 -16.88 63.99
CA CYS A 25 -6.04 -15.81 64.98
C CYS A 25 -7.16 -15.96 66.03
N ALA A 26 -8.29 -16.60 65.69
CA ALA A 26 -9.43 -16.75 66.60
C ALA A 26 -9.11 -17.66 67.81
N ASP A 27 -8.13 -18.56 67.68
CA ASP A 27 -7.68 -19.44 68.77
C ASP A 27 -6.69 -18.76 69.74
N ILE A 28 -6.11 -17.62 69.37
CA ILE A 28 -5.05 -16.94 70.14
C ILE A 28 -5.61 -15.84 71.05
N LEU A 29 -6.72 -15.20 70.68
CA LEU A 29 -7.37 -14.16 71.51
C LEU A 29 -7.93 -14.68 72.84
N LYS A 30 -7.79 -15.98 73.13
CA LYS A 30 -8.09 -16.55 74.44
C LYS A 30 -6.96 -16.45 75.47
N ASN A 31 -5.70 -16.12 75.13
CA ASN A 31 -4.58 -16.47 76.03
C ASN A 31 -3.31 -15.57 76.05
N ASN A 32 -3.34 -14.24 75.87
CA ASN A 32 -2.23 -13.45 76.44
C ASN A 32 -2.52 -11.97 76.68
N ALA A 33 -2.27 -11.55 77.91
CA ALA A 33 -2.37 -10.18 78.40
C ALA A 33 -0.98 -9.72 78.84
N SER A 34 -0.20 -9.15 77.92
CA SER A 34 0.93 -8.26 78.26
C SER A 34 1.42 -7.54 76.99
N CYS A 35 0.90 -6.34 76.74
CA CYS A 35 1.54 -5.36 75.88
C CYS A 35 1.53 -4.04 76.65
N ASN A 36 2.71 -3.42 76.82
CA ASN A 36 2.84 -2.11 77.47
C ASN A 36 2.76 -0.99 76.41
N GLU A 37 2.28 0.19 76.79
CA GLU A 37 2.00 1.30 75.87
C GLU A 37 3.26 1.92 75.22
N GLU A 38 4.44 1.86 75.84
CA GLU A 38 5.68 2.42 75.26
C GLU A 38 6.27 1.53 74.16
N GLU A 39 6.21 0.20 74.31
CA GLU A 39 6.60 -0.76 73.26
C GLU A 39 5.63 -0.73 72.06
N ALA A 40 4.34 -0.48 72.31
CA ALA A 40 3.32 -0.34 71.26
C ALA A 40 3.51 0.93 70.40
N VAL A 41 3.93 2.05 71.01
CA VAL A 41 4.17 3.32 70.30
C VAL A 41 5.45 3.27 69.46
N GLU A 42 6.52 2.63 69.94
CA GLU A 42 7.75 2.43 69.15
C GLU A 42 7.56 1.43 68.00
N MET A 43 6.68 0.42 68.18
CA MET A 43 6.22 -0.46 67.09
C MET A 43 5.33 0.26 66.07
N CYS A 44 4.45 1.17 66.51
CA CYS A 44 3.58 1.94 65.63
C CYS A 44 4.33 2.99 64.79
N GLN A 45 5.38 3.62 65.31
CA GLN A 45 6.16 4.63 64.56
C GLN A 45 7.06 4.04 63.46
N LYS A 46 7.28 2.71 63.44
CA LYS A 46 8.02 2.01 62.37
C LYS A 46 7.14 1.52 61.21
N ASN A 47 5.81 1.59 61.33
CA ASN A 47 4.87 1.02 60.36
C ASN A 47 4.53 1.95 59.18
N SER A 48 5.53 2.61 58.59
CA SER A 48 5.35 3.24 57.28
C SER A 48 5.26 2.16 56.20
N CYS A 49 4.06 1.92 55.69
CA CYS A 49 3.80 0.94 54.66
C CYS A 49 4.17 1.51 53.28
N GLN A 50 5.34 1.15 52.73
CA GLN A 50 5.65 1.42 51.33
C GLN A 50 5.53 0.15 50.49
N VAL A 51 5.07 0.28 49.25
CA VAL A 51 5.07 -0.83 48.28
C VAL A 51 5.71 -0.37 47.00
N THR A 52 6.48 -1.26 46.39
CA THR A 52 6.99 -1.04 45.03
C THR A 52 6.20 -1.92 44.08
N VAL A 53 5.56 -1.31 43.08
CA VAL A 53 5.00 -2.01 41.91
C VAL A 53 6.07 -2.04 40.83
N SER A 54 6.60 -3.23 40.52
CA SER A 54 7.61 -3.41 39.49
C SER A 54 7.08 -4.23 38.31
N SER A 55 7.66 -3.99 37.14
CA SER A 55 7.47 -4.78 35.93
C SER A 55 8.69 -4.62 35.05
N ASP A 56 9.07 -5.68 34.33
CA ASP A 56 10.18 -5.69 33.38
C ASP A 56 9.91 -4.88 32.12
N PHE A 57 8.63 -4.65 31.83
CA PHE A 57 8.15 -3.92 30.66
C PHE A 57 7.34 -2.69 31.08
N ASP A 58 7.26 -1.73 30.16
CA ASP A 58 6.48 -0.49 30.27
C ASP A 58 5.18 -0.57 29.45
N GLY A 59 5.03 -1.62 28.64
CA GLY A 59 3.80 -1.89 27.90
C GLY A 59 3.79 -3.31 27.32
N VAL A 60 2.70 -3.66 26.65
CA VAL A 60 2.48 -4.98 26.06
C VAL A 60 1.74 -4.87 24.72
N SER A 61 2.17 -5.66 23.74
CA SER A 61 1.55 -5.73 22.43
C SER A 61 0.26 -6.57 22.45
N ALA A 62 -0.80 -6.06 21.82
CA ALA A 62 -2.07 -6.75 21.62
C ALA A 62 -2.03 -7.80 20.49
N ASP A 63 -0.98 -8.62 20.48
CA ASP A 63 -0.74 -9.66 19.47
C ASP A 63 -1.45 -11.00 19.76
N GLY A 64 -2.13 -11.07 20.91
CA GLY A 64 -2.92 -12.21 21.38
C GLY A 64 -2.13 -13.27 22.14
N VAL A 65 -0.81 -13.08 22.35
CA VAL A 65 0.04 -14.03 23.08
C VAL A 65 0.99 -13.37 24.07
N SER A 66 1.36 -12.11 23.85
CA SER A 66 2.26 -11.35 24.71
C SER A 66 1.62 -11.04 26.06
N LYS A 67 2.47 -10.98 27.09
CA LYS A 67 2.05 -10.79 28.48
C LYS A 67 2.96 -9.78 29.18
N ILE A 68 2.41 -9.10 30.17
CA ILE A 68 3.15 -8.26 31.11
C ILE A 68 2.82 -8.70 32.54
N THR A 69 3.85 -8.79 33.39
CA THR A 69 3.69 -9.18 34.80
C THR A 69 4.07 -8.01 35.69
N PHE A 70 3.24 -7.78 36.70
CA PHE A 70 3.45 -6.82 37.76
C PHE A 70 3.67 -7.56 39.07
N THR A 71 4.70 -7.16 39.80
CA THR A 71 5.01 -7.69 41.12
C THR A 71 4.90 -6.56 42.14
N LEU A 72 4.20 -6.83 43.24
CA LEU A 72 4.13 -5.93 44.39
C LEU A 72 5.11 -6.41 45.46
N VAL A 73 6.03 -5.54 45.88
CA VAL A 73 6.96 -5.83 46.98
C VAL A 73 6.72 -4.83 48.11
N PRO A 74 6.15 -5.27 49.25
CA PRO A 74 6.06 -4.45 50.45
C PRO A 74 7.44 -4.18 51.06
N SER A 75 7.68 -2.97 51.56
CA SER A 75 8.93 -2.55 52.21
C SER A 75 9.07 -3.02 53.65
N GLY A 76 8.00 -3.58 54.24
CA GLY A 76 7.94 -3.96 55.64
C GLY A 76 6.88 -5.03 55.91
N ASP A 77 6.65 -5.26 57.19
CA ASP A 77 5.72 -6.25 57.71
C ASP A 77 4.29 -5.70 57.68
N THR A 78 3.69 -5.72 56.50
CA THR A 78 2.36 -5.14 56.27
C THR A 78 1.29 -6.17 56.52
N ASP A 79 0.21 -5.80 57.21
CA ASP A 79 -0.90 -6.73 57.35
C ASP A 79 -1.72 -6.84 56.08
N TYR A 80 -2.17 -5.72 55.50
CA TYR A 80 -2.94 -5.73 54.25
C TYR A 80 -2.13 -5.22 53.07
N PHE A 81 -2.30 -5.88 51.93
CA PHE A 81 -1.90 -5.32 50.65
C PHE A 81 -2.81 -5.77 49.51
N ARG A 82 -2.82 -4.97 48.45
CA ARG A 82 -3.61 -5.23 47.25
C ARG A 82 -2.93 -4.69 46.02
N LEU A 83 -2.88 -5.54 44.99
CA LEU A 83 -2.54 -5.19 43.61
C LEU A 83 -3.78 -5.37 42.74
N TYR A 84 -4.01 -4.44 41.82
CA TYR A 84 -5.03 -4.52 40.78
C TYR A 84 -4.65 -3.63 39.59
N LEU A 85 -5.33 -3.85 38.46
CA LEU A 85 -5.19 -3.03 37.26
C LEU A 85 -6.43 -2.17 37.08
N GLU A 86 -6.21 -0.91 36.70
CA GLU A 86 -7.26 0.08 36.49
C GLU A 86 -6.98 0.83 35.17
N PRO A 87 -7.83 0.74 34.15
CA PRO A 87 -7.73 1.56 32.95
C PRO A 87 -7.84 3.04 33.31
N LYS A 88 -7.05 3.90 32.66
CA LYS A 88 -7.29 5.34 32.73
C LYS A 88 -8.57 5.71 31.99
N ASP A 89 -9.13 6.86 32.36
CA ASP A 89 -10.27 7.49 31.69
C ASP A 89 -11.59 6.70 31.72
N GLY A 90 -11.71 5.73 32.64
CA GLY A 90 -12.94 4.94 32.84
C GLY A 90 -13.23 3.95 31.72
N GLU A 91 -12.26 3.66 30.85
CA GLU A 91 -12.42 2.66 29.79
C GLU A 91 -12.55 1.25 30.36
N THR A 92 -13.13 0.35 29.57
CA THR A 92 -13.11 -1.09 29.90
C THR A 92 -11.71 -1.65 29.65
N LEU A 93 -11.18 -2.41 30.62
CA LEU A 93 -9.90 -3.12 30.46
C LEU A 93 -10.05 -4.21 29.41
N ARG A 94 -9.25 -4.15 28.34
CA ARG A 94 -9.36 -5.05 27.19
C ARG A 94 -8.32 -6.18 27.25
N GLY A 95 -8.59 -7.15 28.11
CA GLY A 95 -7.74 -8.34 28.23
C GLY A 95 -8.07 -9.17 29.45
N LYS A 96 -7.21 -10.14 29.73
CA LYS A 96 -7.36 -11.08 30.85
C LYS A 96 -6.26 -10.89 31.86
N THR A 97 -6.66 -10.89 33.14
CA THR A 97 -5.74 -10.89 34.28
C THR A 97 -5.69 -12.26 34.92
N GLU A 98 -4.49 -12.83 35.00
CA GLU A 98 -4.18 -14.01 35.79
C GLU A 98 -3.50 -13.55 37.08
N ILE A 99 -4.03 -13.96 38.23
CA ILE A 99 -3.51 -13.52 39.53
C ILE A 99 -2.71 -14.65 40.15
N ILE A 100 -1.43 -14.38 40.40
CA ILE A 100 -0.51 -15.33 41.00
C ILE A 100 -0.28 -14.89 42.45
N SER A 101 -0.87 -15.65 43.35
CA SER A 101 -0.89 -15.35 44.78
C SER A 101 0.52 -15.36 45.38
N PRO A 102 0.84 -14.46 46.33
CA PRO A 102 -0.04 -13.40 46.86
C PRO A 102 0.15 -12.04 46.17
N ALA A 103 1.21 -11.82 45.39
CA ALA A 103 1.67 -10.46 45.05
C ALA A 103 1.98 -10.22 43.56
N MET A 104 1.49 -11.06 42.65
CA MET A 104 1.72 -10.90 41.21
C MET A 104 0.42 -10.88 40.40
N ILE A 105 0.38 -10.03 39.38
CA ILE A 105 -0.66 -10.05 38.34
C ILE A 105 0.03 -10.17 36.99
N THR A 106 -0.39 -11.15 36.20
CA THR A 106 -0.01 -11.25 34.78
C THR A 106 -1.20 -10.82 33.92
N PHE A 107 -0.99 -9.87 33.04
CA PHE A 107 -1.98 -9.37 32.10
C PHE A 107 -1.66 -9.82 30.69
N THR A 108 -2.69 -10.33 29.99
CA THR A 108 -2.64 -10.69 28.57
C THR A 108 -3.70 -9.86 27.83
N PRO A 109 -3.32 -8.95 26.92
CA PRO A 109 -4.29 -8.17 26.16
C PRO A 109 -5.17 -9.04 25.26
N ASP A 110 -6.36 -8.55 24.95
CA ASP A 110 -7.16 -9.14 23.87
C ASP A 110 -6.45 -8.97 22.52
N LYS A 111 -6.53 -9.98 21.63
CA LYS A 111 -5.97 -9.90 20.27
C LYS A 111 -6.62 -8.73 19.52
N ALA A 112 -5.81 -7.78 19.05
CA ALA A 112 -6.28 -6.65 18.26
C ALA A 112 -7.07 -7.14 17.03
N ASN A 113 -8.26 -6.57 16.81
CA ASN A 113 -9.17 -6.93 15.74
C ASN A 113 -10.11 -5.77 15.41
N ASP A 114 -11.11 -6.05 14.59
CA ASP A 114 -12.03 -5.08 14.00
C ASP A 114 -12.81 -4.28 15.03
N ASN A 115 -13.11 -4.87 16.18
CA ASN A 115 -13.83 -4.23 17.28
C ASN A 115 -12.89 -3.65 18.34
N ILE A 116 -11.60 -4.01 18.29
CA ILE A 116 -10.62 -3.73 19.33
C ILE A 116 -9.30 -3.31 18.66
N ASN A 117 -9.18 -2.03 18.32
CA ASN A 117 -7.94 -1.44 17.79
C ASN A 117 -7.18 -0.68 18.89
N TYR A 118 -5.84 -0.72 18.82
CA TYR A 118 -4.94 -0.04 19.76
C TYR A 118 -3.99 0.93 19.03
N LEU A 119 -4.45 1.54 17.93
CA LEU A 119 -3.66 2.58 17.25
C LEU A 119 -3.37 3.76 18.18
N THR A 120 -4.37 4.11 18.98
CA THR A 120 -4.13 4.89 20.20
C THR A 120 -3.96 3.88 21.33
N PRO A 121 -2.78 3.84 21.98
CA PRO A 121 -2.53 2.88 23.04
C PRO A 121 -3.48 3.08 24.22
N GLN A 122 -4.03 2.00 24.77
CA GLN A 122 -4.81 2.07 25.99
C GLN A 122 -3.84 2.21 27.18
N VAL A 123 -4.01 3.26 27.99
CA VAL A 123 -3.19 3.48 29.19
C VAL A 123 -3.87 2.82 30.38
N VAL A 124 -3.12 1.99 31.09
CA VAL A 124 -3.60 1.25 32.26
C VAL A 124 -2.65 1.50 33.43
N GLN A 125 -3.18 1.57 34.63
CA GLN A 125 -2.43 1.70 35.87
C GLN A 125 -2.40 0.37 36.61
N ALA A 126 -1.20 -0.10 36.95
CA ALA A 126 -1.03 -1.07 38.01
C ALA A 126 -1.00 -0.33 39.35
N VAL A 127 -2.00 -0.58 40.19
CA VAL A 127 -2.19 0.10 41.47
C VAL A 127 -1.92 -0.88 42.61
N GLY A 128 -0.85 -0.59 43.36
CA GLY A 128 -0.51 -1.23 44.60
C GLY A 128 -0.89 -0.34 45.79
N TRP A 129 -1.47 -0.92 46.83
CA TRP A 129 -1.57 -0.26 48.14
C TRP A 129 -1.35 -1.27 49.25
N CYS A 130 -1.00 -0.75 50.42
CA CYS A 130 -0.82 -1.54 51.63
C CYS A 130 -1.25 -0.74 52.86
N SER A 131 -1.57 -1.46 53.94
CA SER A 131 -2.01 -0.87 55.21
C SER A 131 -1.66 -1.79 56.39
N PRO A 132 -1.13 -1.27 57.51
CA PRO A 132 -1.02 -2.00 58.78
C PRO A 132 -2.42 -2.23 59.41
N ILE A 133 -2.66 -3.33 60.13
CA ILE A 133 -3.95 -3.61 60.80
C ILE A 133 -4.20 -2.70 62.01
N GLU A 134 -3.16 -2.18 62.65
CA GLU A 134 -3.29 -1.37 63.85
C GLU A 134 -3.24 0.14 63.55
N ALA A 135 -4.39 0.69 63.17
CA ALA A 135 -4.78 2.04 63.58
C ALA A 135 -5.31 2.02 65.03
N ALA A 136 -4.57 1.37 65.95
CA ALA A 136 -4.86 1.35 67.39
C ALA A 136 -4.16 2.50 68.14
N CYS A 137 -3.39 3.33 67.43
CA CYS A 137 -2.90 4.61 67.93
C CYS A 137 -3.58 5.73 67.14
N GLU A 138 -4.68 6.20 67.73
CA GLU A 138 -5.41 7.46 67.45
C GLU A 138 -6.28 7.54 66.18
N THR A 139 -7.54 7.91 66.47
CA THR A 139 -8.70 8.49 65.74
C THR A 139 -8.63 9.01 64.29
N GLU A 140 -7.59 8.78 63.50
CA GLU A 140 -7.55 9.20 62.09
C GLU A 140 -7.62 7.99 61.14
N GLU A 141 -8.37 8.14 60.03
CA GLU A 141 -8.46 7.10 59.00
C GLU A 141 -7.06 6.69 58.54
N PRO A 142 -6.77 5.38 58.39
CA PRO A 142 -5.46 4.91 57.95
C PRO A 142 -5.10 5.58 56.61
N GLN A 143 -3.98 6.32 56.60
CA GLN A 143 -3.45 6.99 55.42
C GLN A 143 -3.05 5.94 54.36
N LEU A 144 -3.97 5.62 53.44
CA LEU A 144 -3.73 4.69 52.35
C LEU A 144 -2.64 5.24 51.41
N GLN A 145 -1.50 4.55 51.34
CA GLN A 145 -0.46 4.86 50.36
C GLN A 145 -0.70 4.09 49.06
N TYR A 146 -0.86 4.84 47.97
CA TYR A 146 -1.05 4.29 46.63
C TYR A 146 0.23 4.44 45.82
N PHE A 147 0.66 3.34 45.22
CA PHE A 147 1.76 3.32 44.27
C PHE A 147 1.20 2.91 42.92
N ARG A 148 1.44 3.74 41.91
CA ARG A 148 0.89 3.60 40.58
C ARG A 148 2.03 3.44 39.60
N LYS A 149 1.98 2.40 38.78
CA LYS A 149 2.84 2.26 37.59
C LYS A 149 1.95 2.23 36.36
N ASP A 150 2.10 3.24 35.51
CA ASP A 150 1.42 3.27 34.21
C ASP A 150 2.08 2.27 33.26
N PHE A 151 1.27 1.64 32.41
CA PHE A 151 1.73 0.88 31.26
C PHE A 151 0.76 1.05 30.09
N THR A 152 1.21 0.73 28.88
CA THR A 152 0.40 0.83 27.67
C THR A 152 0.09 -0.53 27.05
N ILE A 153 -1.11 -0.63 26.46
CA ILE A 153 -1.47 -1.72 25.55
C ILE A 153 -1.33 -1.19 24.13
N GLU A 154 -0.36 -1.73 23.41
CA GLU A 154 0.07 -1.26 22.09
C GLU A 154 -0.50 -2.12 20.96
N GLN A 155 -0.71 -1.53 19.80
CA GLN A 155 -0.99 -2.30 18.58
C GLN A 155 0.23 -3.15 18.20
N PRO A 156 0.05 -4.36 17.65
CA PRO A 156 1.15 -5.14 17.11
C PRO A 156 1.99 -4.33 16.11
N PRO A 157 3.32 -4.31 16.24
CA PRO A 157 4.18 -3.52 15.36
C PRO A 157 4.16 -4.07 13.93
N LEU A 158 4.39 -3.18 12.96
CA LEU A 158 4.47 -3.55 11.55
C LEU A 158 5.90 -3.93 11.15
N PHE A 159 6.03 -4.85 10.20
CA PHE A 159 7.31 -5.17 9.59
C PHE A 159 7.20 -5.21 8.06
N PHE A 160 8.00 -4.39 7.39
CA PHE A 160 7.93 -4.23 5.94
C PHE A 160 8.99 -5.06 5.21
N VAL A 161 8.58 -5.76 4.14
CA VAL A 161 9.45 -6.63 3.33
C VAL A 161 9.38 -6.24 1.86
N HIS A 162 10.48 -5.70 1.31
CA HIS A 162 10.53 -5.21 -0.08
C HIS A 162 10.63 -6.33 -1.13
N GLY A 163 10.45 -5.95 -2.39
CA GLY A 163 10.54 -6.84 -3.57
C GLY A 163 11.93 -6.89 -4.21
N ILE A 164 12.01 -7.47 -5.41
CA ILE A 164 13.26 -7.57 -6.18
C ILE A 164 13.78 -6.17 -6.58
N TRP A 165 15.09 -6.02 -6.69
CA TRP A 165 15.84 -4.80 -7.02
C TRP A 165 15.41 -3.53 -6.28
N SER A 166 14.96 -3.72 -5.04
CA SER A 166 14.50 -2.68 -4.14
C SER A 166 15.22 -2.78 -2.79
N ASN A 167 14.84 -1.94 -1.85
CA ASN A 167 15.31 -1.92 -0.48
C ASN A 167 14.20 -1.36 0.44
N ALA A 168 14.52 -1.16 1.71
CA ALA A 168 13.62 -0.58 2.71
C ALA A 168 13.04 0.80 2.38
N GLU A 169 13.67 1.59 1.50
CA GLU A 169 13.21 2.94 1.12
C GLU A 169 11.95 2.89 0.25
N SER A 170 11.68 1.77 -0.43
CA SER A 170 10.43 1.58 -1.20
C SER A 170 9.17 1.68 -0.36
N TRP A 171 9.30 1.54 0.97
CA TRP A 171 8.22 1.70 1.93
C TRP A 171 8.14 3.11 2.53
N ALA A 172 8.92 4.09 2.08
CA ALA A 172 8.98 5.42 2.72
C ALA A 172 7.61 6.07 2.93
N LYS A 173 6.73 6.03 1.91
CA LYS A 173 5.37 6.58 1.99
C LYS A 173 4.47 5.77 2.93
N PHE A 174 4.53 4.44 2.89
CA PHE A 174 3.78 3.57 3.81
C PHE A 174 4.24 3.75 5.27
N LYS A 175 5.56 3.79 5.51
CA LYS A 175 6.14 4.05 6.83
C LYS A 175 5.72 5.40 7.38
N GLN A 176 5.78 6.46 6.55
CA GLN A 176 5.30 7.79 6.93
C GLN A 176 3.83 7.76 7.37
N ARG A 177 2.94 7.16 6.56
CA ARG A 177 1.51 7.07 6.88
C ARG A 177 1.25 6.20 8.12
N ALA A 178 1.94 5.07 8.24
CA ALA A 178 1.86 4.20 9.41
C ALA A 178 2.28 4.93 10.69
N GLY A 179 3.38 5.68 10.66
CA GLY A 179 3.81 6.50 11.79
C GLY A 179 2.80 7.59 12.15
N LEU A 180 2.22 8.28 11.17
CA LEU A 180 1.16 9.27 11.39
C LEU A 180 -0.10 8.65 12.02
N ASP A 181 -0.39 7.39 11.68
CA ASP A 181 -1.50 6.63 12.26
C ASP A 181 -1.19 6.04 13.65
N GLY A 182 0.05 6.17 14.14
CA GLY A 182 0.48 5.69 15.46
C GLY A 182 1.15 4.32 15.47
N TRP A 183 1.43 3.71 14.32
CA TRP A 183 2.16 2.45 14.27
C TRP A 183 3.66 2.62 14.44
N TRP A 184 4.22 1.73 15.25
CA TRP A 184 5.64 1.43 15.23
C TRP A 184 5.94 0.39 14.17
N TYR A 185 7.07 0.55 13.48
CA TYR A 185 7.43 -0.30 12.36
C TYR A 185 8.92 -0.60 12.30
N GLY A 186 9.23 -1.72 11.65
CA GLY A 186 10.56 -2.10 11.18
C GLY A 186 10.52 -2.46 9.71
N ASP A 187 11.70 -2.67 9.13
CA ASP A 187 11.85 -3.12 7.76
C ASP A 187 13.13 -3.96 7.64
N ILE A 188 13.23 -4.66 6.52
CA ILE A 188 14.42 -5.41 6.14
C ILE A 188 14.94 -4.88 4.81
N SER A 189 16.26 -4.89 4.61
CA SER A 189 16.88 -4.85 3.29
C SER A 189 17.72 -6.10 3.05
N TYR A 190 17.58 -6.73 1.90
CA TYR A 190 18.41 -7.87 1.50
C TYR A 190 18.72 -7.84 0.01
N GLU A 191 19.78 -8.56 -0.38
CA GLU A 191 20.20 -8.61 -1.77
C GLU A 191 19.17 -9.30 -2.64
N SER A 192 18.69 -8.55 -3.62
CA SER A 192 17.57 -8.95 -4.47
C SER A 192 17.92 -9.98 -5.56
N THR A 193 19.20 -10.30 -5.72
CA THR A 193 19.69 -11.34 -6.62
C THR A 193 19.97 -12.67 -5.92
N ASP A 194 19.82 -12.72 -4.59
CA ASP A 194 20.01 -13.94 -3.81
C ASP A 194 18.79 -14.86 -3.88
N ASP A 195 19.04 -16.16 -3.70
CA ASP A 195 17.99 -17.17 -3.60
C ASP A 195 16.97 -16.79 -2.51
N ASN A 196 15.67 -16.85 -2.83
CA ASN A 196 14.59 -16.50 -1.92
C ASN A 196 14.61 -17.29 -0.61
N ARG A 197 15.20 -18.50 -0.61
CA ARG A 197 15.39 -19.34 0.57
C ARG A 197 16.39 -18.72 1.55
N TYR A 198 17.44 -18.08 1.03
CA TYR A 198 18.44 -17.39 1.84
C TYR A 198 17.89 -16.05 2.34
N ASN A 199 17.14 -15.33 1.50
CA ASN A 199 16.43 -14.12 1.93
C ASN A 199 15.39 -14.42 3.02
N ALA A 200 14.76 -15.59 3.00
CA ALA A 200 13.85 -16.02 4.07
C ALA A 200 14.57 -16.27 5.41
N GLN A 201 15.79 -16.81 5.37
CA GLN A 201 16.63 -16.92 6.58
C GLN A 201 16.99 -15.54 7.13
N ARG A 202 17.39 -14.59 6.25
CA ARG A 202 17.65 -13.21 6.67
C ARG A 202 16.40 -12.57 7.29
N LEU A 203 15.22 -12.78 6.70
CA LEU A 203 13.96 -12.32 7.25
C LEU A 203 13.69 -12.90 8.66
N SER A 204 13.93 -14.20 8.85
CA SER A 204 13.84 -14.84 10.17
C SER A 204 14.69 -14.13 11.22
N ASP A 205 15.94 -13.83 10.87
CA ASP A 205 16.92 -13.24 11.79
C ASP A 205 16.59 -11.76 12.08
N GLU A 206 16.19 -10.99 11.08
CA GLU A 206 15.81 -9.59 11.24
C GLU A 206 14.49 -9.42 12.00
N LEU A 207 13.50 -10.31 11.81
CA LEU A 207 12.28 -10.31 12.62
C LEU A 207 12.59 -10.56 14.10
N GLU A 208 13.49 -11.50 14.40
CA GLU A 208 13.91 -11.75 15.78
C GLU A 208 14.63 -10.54 16.38
N LYS A 209 15.54 -9.91 15.61
CA LYS A 209 16.21 -8.67 16.05
C LYS A 209 15.21 -7.56 16.29
N PHE A 210 14.25 -7.37 15.38
CA PHE A 210 13.22 -6.34 15.51
C PHE A 210 12.39 -6.53 16.77
N ILE A 211 11.90 -7.74 17.05
CA ILE A 211 11.17 -8.03 18.29
C ILE A 211 12.04 -7.77 19.52
N LYS A 212 13.34 -8.13 19.48
CA LYS A 212 14.27 -7.79 20.58
C LYS A 212 14.41 -6.28 20.79
N LYS A 213 14.42 -5.47 19.72
CA LYS A 213 14.46 -4.00 19.81
C LYS A 213 13.19 -3.41 20.42
N VAL A 214 12.02 -3.99 20.12
CA VAL A 214 10.75 -3.63 20.76
C VAL A 214 10.80 -3.97 22.26
N ASN A 215 11.26 -5.18 22.60
CA ASN A 215 11.34 -5.65 23.97
C ASN A 215 12.41 -4.91 24.82
N SER A 216 13.48 -4.41 24.20
CA SER A 216 14.56 -3.71 24.89
C SER A 216 14.31 -2.22 25.09
N GLY A 217 13.30 -1.65 24.43
CA GLY A 217 13.05 -0.21 24.41
C GLY A 217 13.97 0.57 23.47
N GLU A 218 14.69 -0.10 22.56
CA GLU A 218 15.40 0.59 21.46
C GLU A 218 14.39 1.25 20.49
N LEU A 219 13.16 0.74 20.45
CA LEU A 219 12.00 1.35 19.81
C LEU A 219 11.05 1.92 20.89
N TYR A 220 9.97 2.59 20.49
CA TYR A 220 8.96 3.13 21.41
C TYR A 220 9.48 4.20 22.39
N GLU A 221 10.36 5.09 21.93
CA GLU A 221 10.86 6.23 22.73
C GLU A 221 11.52 5.80 24.06
N GLY A 222 12.15 4.62 24.10
CA GLY A 222 12.78 4.09 25.31
C GLY A 222 11.91 3.13 26.12
N LYS A 223 10.61 2.98 25.80
CA LYS A 223 9.69 2.10 26.51
C LYS A 223 9.91 0.65 26.11
N LYS A 224 10.09 -0.23 27.09
CA LYS A 224 10.17 -1.68 26.85
C LYS A 224 8.77 -2.24 26.62
N ILE A 225 8.47 -2.71 25.42
CA ILE A 225 7.17 -3.28 25.11
C ILE A 225 7.29 -4.79 24.98
N SER A 226 6.51 -5.55 25.76
CA SER A 226 6.45 -7.00 25.62
C SER A 226 5.73 -7.37 24.32
N ALA A 227 6.48 -7.86 23.32
CA ALA A 227 5.96 -8.29 22.03
C ALA A 227 6.53 -9.65 21.62
N THR A 228 5.69 -10.46 20.97
CA THR A 228 6.03 -11.81 20.50
C THR A 228 5.74 -11.95 19.00
N LYS A 229 4.70 -11.27 18.50
CA LYS A 229 4.35 -11.29 17.08
C LYS A 229 4.24 -9.91 16.46
N VAL A 230 4.42 -9.87 15.14
CA VAL A 230 4.30 -8.66 14.31
C VAL A 230 3.26 -8.88 13.21
N ASP A 231 2.81 -7.78 12.60
CA ASP A 231 2.08 -7.82 11.34
C ASP A 231 3.03 -7.51 10.17
N VAL A 232 3.08 -8.38 9.17
CA VAL A 232 3.99 -8.21 8.03
C VAL A 232 3.25 -7.64 6.83
N VAL A 233 3.85 -6.61 6.20
CA VAL A 233 3.41 -6.07 4.90
C VAL A 233 4.54 -6.28 3.91
N SER A 234 4.24 -6.95 2.81
CA SER A 234 5.23 -7.31 1.80
C SER A 234 4.85 -6.85 0.42
N HIS A 235 5.84 -6.63 -0.43
CA HIS A 235 5.64 -6.24 -1.82
C HIS A 235 6.32 -7.23 -2.76
N SER A 236 5.64 -7.61 -3.85
CA SER A 236 6.21 -8.40 -4.93
C SER A 236 6.87 -9.69 -4.39
N MET A 237 8.11 -9.96 -4.78
CA MET A 237 8.97 -11.04 -4.30
C MET A 237 9.05 -11.15 -2.77
N GLY A 238 8.97 -10.05 -2.03
CA GLY A 238 9.02 -10.06 -0.57
C GLY A 238 7.90 -10.91 0.06
N GLY A 239 6.77 -11.02 -0.63
CA GLY A 239 5.70 -11.90 -0.21
C GLY A 239 6.07 -13.38 -0.34
N LEU A 240 6.77 -13.76 -1.40
CA LEU A 240 7.26 -15.14 -1.58
C LEU A 240 8.33 -15.51 -0.55
N VAL A 241 9.25 -14.58 -0.27
CA VAL A 241 10.26 -14.73 0.79
C VAL A 241 9.58 -14.98 2.15
N THR A 242 8.56 -14.18 2.47
CA THR A 242 7.81 -14.30 3.72
C THR A 242 6.99 -15.60 3.77
N ARG A 243 6.34 -16.01 2.68
CA ARG A 243 5.64 -17.30 2.60
C ARG A 243 6.59 -18.47 2.83
N TYR A 244 7.78 -18.43 2.24
CA TYR A 244 8.78 -19.49 2.42
C TYR A 244 9.25 -19.54 3.88
N TYR A 245 9.50 -18.39 4.50
CA TYR A 245 9.81 -18.29 5.94
C TYR A 245 8.73 -18.99 6.78
N ILE A 246 7.45 -18.64 6.58
CA ILE A 246 6.32 -19.19 7.32
C ILE A 246 6.15 -20.71 7.10
N GLY A 247 6.37 -21.18 5.87
CA GLY A 247 6.16 -22.57 5.48
C GLY A 247 7.19 -23.56 6.04
N ARG A 248 8.31 -23.06 6.58
CA ARG A 248 9.43 -23.86 7.05
C ARG A 248 9.40 -24.01 8.57
N LYS A 249 9.02 -25.20 9.06
CA LYS A 249 8.93 -25.50 10.51
C LYS A 249 10.26 -25.31 11.27
N ASP A 250 11.37 -25.54 10.60
CA ASP A 250 12.72 -25.36 11.14
C ASP A 250 13.18 -23.89 11.16
N MET A 251 12.44 -22.99 10.52
CA MET A 251 12.76 -21.57 10.39
C MET A 251 11.72 -20.67 11.08
N TYR A 252 10.43 -20.94 10.88
CA TYR A 252 9.33 -20.12 11.39
C TYR A 252 9.24 -20.16 12.92
N LYS A 253 9.26 -18.99 13.55
CA LYS A 253 9.31 -18.84 15.02
C LYS A 253 7.97 -18.49 15.67
N ASP A 254 6.85 -18.73 14.96
CA ASP A 254 5.50 -18.33 15.38
C ASP A 254 5.35 -16.84 15.72
N ASN A 255 6.11 -15.98 15.03
CA ASN A 255 6.26 -14.55 15.32
C ASN A 255 5.53 -13.62 14.32
N ILE A 256 4.69 -14.16 13.45
CA ILE A 256 3.81 -13.38 12.56
C ILE A 256 2.36 -13.60 12.97
N ARG A 257 1.58 -12.52 13.02
CA ARG A 257 0.16 -12.51 13.37
C ARG A 257 -0.71 -12.29 12.14
N LYS A 258 -0.44 -11.23 11.37
CA LYS A 258 -1.07 -10.97 10.06
C LYS A 258 -0.01 -10.87 8.97
N PHE A 259 -0.39 -11.24 7.75
CA PHE A 259 0.49 -11.16 6.60
C PHE A 259 -0.23 -10.61 5.35
N LEU A 260 0.22 -9.45 4.92
CA LEU A 260 -0.33 -8.68 3.81
C LEU A 260 0.64 -8.72 2.60
N MET A 261 0.11 -9.01 1.42
CA MET A 261 0.89 -9.16 0.18
C MET A 261 0.41 -8.19 -0.88
N LEU A 262 1.25 -7.22 -1.27
CA LEU A 262 0.99 -6.26 -2.34
C LEU A 262 1.68 -6.73 -3.61
N GLY A 263 0.92 -7.01 -4.68
CA GLY A 263 1.47 -7.39 -5.99
C GLY A 263 2.38 -8.63 -5.96
N THR A 264 2.22 -9.53 -4.97
CA THR A 264 3.07 -10.72 -4.85
C THR A 264 2.69 -11.76 -5.90
N PRO A 265 3.63 -12.26 -6.72
CA PRO A 265 3.34 -13.27 -7.75
C PRO A 265 3.20 -14.67 -7.13
N ASN A 266 2.13 -14.89 -6.37
CA ASN A 266 1.89 -16.10 -5.59
C ASN A 266 1.82 -17.39 -6.42
N ASN A 267 1.31 -17.32 -7.65
CA ASN A 267 1.26 -18.45 -8.58
C ASN A 267 2.47 -18.48 -9.54
N GLY A 268 3.49 -17.67 -9.27
CA GLY A 268 4.46 -17.28 -10.29
C GLY A 268 3.77 -16.46 -11.39
N GLU A 269 4.52 -16.03 -12.39
CA GLU A 269 4.05 -15.27 -13.58
C GLU A 269 4.57 -13.84 -13.57
N VAL A 270 5.89 -13.78 -13.66
CA VAL A 270 6.55 -12.69 -14.37
C VAL A 270 7.29 -13.34 -15.53
N ASP A 271 6.81 -13.17 -16.76
CA ASP A 271 7.49 -13.76 -17.92
C ASP A 271 8.94 -13.25 -17.96
N LEU A 272 9.90 -14.18 -18.06
CA LEU A 272 11.31 -13.82 -18.21
C LEU A 272 11.55 -12.98 -19.46
N ASN A 273 10.75 -13.08 -20.52
CA ASN A 273 10.88 -12.19 -21.67
C ASN A 273 10.49 -10.76 -21.32
N ILE A 274 9.57 -10.54 -20.38
CA ILE A 274 9.19 -9.21 -19.91
C ILE A 274 10.26 -8.70 -18.95
N LEU A 275 10.64 -9.45 -17.93
CA LEU A 275 11.73 -9.04 -17.02
C LEU A 275 13.07 -8.86 -17.74
N SER A 276 13.46 -9.79 -18.63
CA SER A 276 14.73 -9.68 -19.37
C SER A 276 14.71 -8.57 -20.41
N LYS A 277 13.56 -8.22 -21.00
CA LYS A 277 13.45 -7.09 -21.93
C LYS A 277 13.41 -5.76 -21.17
N ILE A 278 12.60 -5.63 -20.12
CA ILE A 278 12.56 -4.46 -19.25
C ILE A 278 13.95 -4.14 -18.69
N PHE A 279 14.69 -5.16 -18.29
CA PHE A 279 15.89 -5.00 -17.48
C PHE A 279 17.17 -5.45 -18.21
N GLN A 280 17.18 -5.36 -19.55
CA GLN A 280 18.29 -5.72 -20.46
C GLN A 280 19.52 -4.78 -20.38
N TRP A 281 19.79 -4.19 -19.21
CA TRP A 281 20.85 -3.20 -18.99
C TRP A 281 21.99 -3.68 -18.07
N LYS A 282 21.96 -4.94 -17.58
CA LYS A 282 22.99 -5.47 -16.66
C LYS A 282 23.55 -6.87 -17.02
N GLY A 283 23.61 -7.20 -18.31
CA GLY A 283 24.36 -8.36 -18.81
C GLY A 283 23.61 -9.71 -18.76
N ASN A 284 24.10 -10.69 -19.51
CA ASN A 284 23.47 -11.99 -19.81
C ASN A 284 23.32 -12.97 -18.61
N GLN A 285 23.26 -12.50 -17.36
CA GLN A 285 23.01 -13.35 -16.20
C GLN A 285 21.54 -13.34 -15.80
N VAL A 286 20.87 -14.49 -15.92
CA VAL A 286 19.57 -14.73 -15.30
C VAL A 286 19.79 -15.17 -13.85
N TRP A 287 19.63 -14.22 -12.93
CA TRP A 287 19.76 -14.44 -11.48
C TRP A 287 18.80 -15.52 -10.97
N THR A 288 19.24 -16.31 -9.97
CA THR A 288 18.45 -17.40 -9.37
C THR A 288 17.09 -16.92 -8.88
N THR A 289 17.02 -15.72 -8.30
CA THR A 289 15.80 -15.10 -7.80
C THR A 289 14.74 -14.89 -8.88
N VAL A 290 15.15 -14.45 -10.08
CA VAL A 290 14.27 -14.22 -11.23
C VAL A 290 13.71 -15.56 -11.73
N LYS A 291 14.48 -16.64 -11.67
CA LYS A 291 13.99 -18.00 -11.99
C LYS A 291 12.91 -18.45 -11.00
N GLN A 292 13.10 -18.16 -9.71
CA GLN A 292 12.15 -18.51 -8.64
C GLN A 292 10.83 -17.71 -8.69
N LEU A 293 10.67 -16.74 -9.61
CA LEU A 293 9.41 -16.05 -9.89
C LEU A 293 8.58 -16.73 -11.00
N ARG A 294 9.13 -17.74 -11.68
CA ARG A 294 8.44 -18.40 -12.80
C ARG A 294 7.40 -19.41 -12.29
N PRO A 295 6.23 -19.54 -12.94
CA PRO A 295 5.21 -20.51 -12.54
C PRO A 295 5.69 -21.97 -12.57
N ASP A 296 6.62 -22.29 -13.46
CA ASP A 296 7.15 -23.63 -13.65
C ASP A 296 8.32 -23.98 -12.73
N ASP A 297 8.87 -23.00 -11.99
CA ASP A 297 9.98 -23.22 -11.06
C ASP A 297 9.53 -24.07 -9.86
N GLN A 298 10.44 -24.93 -9.39
CA GLN A 298 10.16 -25.82 -8.26
C GLN A 298 9.87 -25.04 -6.97
N PHE A 299 10.47 -23.85 -6.79
CA PHE A 299 10.22 -22.99 -5.64
C PHE A 299 8.74 -22.60 -5.53
N ILE A 300 8.12 -22.07 -6.61
CA ILE A 300 6.70 -21.69 -6.62
C ILE A 300 5.81 -22.93 -6.42
N LYS A 301 6.11 -24.02 -7.12
CA LYS A 301 5.37 -25.29 -6.99
C LYS A 301 5.38 -25.83 -5.57
N ASP A 302 6.52 -25.81 -4.89
CA ASP A 302 6.64 -26.27 -3.51
C ASP A 302 5.91 -25.33 -2.56
N LEU A 303 6.00 -24.02 -2.77
CA LEU A 303 5.31 -23.02 -1.95
C LEU A 303 3.78 -23.14 -2.04
N ASN A 304 3.24 -23.46 -3.21
CA ASN A 304 1.80 -23.63 -3.44
C ASN A 304 1.26 -25.01 -3.03
N LYS A 305 2.13 -26.01 -2.82
CA LYS A 305 1.74 -27.30 -2.21
C LYS A 305 1.60 -27.22 -0.69
N GLN A 306 2.22 -26.23 -0.06
CA GLN A 306 2.17 -26.07 1.39
C GLN A 306 0.85 -25.42 1.81
N PRO A 307 0.13 -26.00 2.80
CA PRO A 307 -1.05 -25.33 3.35
C PRO A 307 -0.64 -24.05 4.07
N LEU A 308 -1.50 -23.02 4.00
CA LEU A 308 -1.31 -21.79 4.77
C LEU A 308 -1.40 -22.09 6.28
N ASN A 309 -0.64 -21.34 7.09
CA ASN A 309 -0.64 -21.53 8.53
C ASN A 309 -1.93 -20.95 9.13
N PRO A 310 -2.82 -21.75 9.73
CA PRO A 310 -4.13 -21.29 10.18
C PRO A 310 -4.07 -20.31 11.36
N LYS A 311 -2.90 -20.10 11.98
CA LYS A 311 -2.70 -19.10 13.04
C LYS A 311 -2.44 -17.68 12.51
N ILE A 312 -2.26 -17.52 11.20
CA ILE A 312 -1.93 -16.24 10.55
C ILE A 312 -3.12 -15.80 9.71
N ASP A 313 -3.49 -14.53 9.83
CA ASP A 313 -4.50 -13.93 8.95
C ASP A 313 -3.81 -13.39 7.68
N TYR A 314 -4.23 -13.87 6.49
CA TYR A 314 -3.60 -13.54 5.21
C TYR A 314 -4.47 -12.60 4.38
N TYR A 315 -3.84 -11.71 3.60
CA TYR A 315 -4.54 -10.86 2.64
C TYR A 315 -3.67 -10.55 1.42
N THR A 316 -4.28 -10.37 0.26
CA THR A 316 -3.60 -9.98 -0.97
C THR A 316 -4.19 -8.70 -1.56
N ILE A 317 -3.34 -7.86 -2.17
CA ILE A 317 -3.72 -6.64 -2.87
C ILE A 317 -3.08 -6.68 -4.26
N ALA A 318 -3.88 -6.57 -5.32
CA ALA A 318 -3.42 -6.51 -6.71
C ALA A 318 -3.64 -5.12 -7.33
N GLY A 319 -2.73 -4.68 -8.19
CA GLY A 319 -3.02 -3.64 -9.17
C GLY A 319 -3.84 -4.22 -10.34
N THR A 320 -4.73 -3.42 -10.93
CA THR A 320 -5.74 -3.90 -11.90
C THR A 320 -5.75 -3.16 -13.24
N GLY A 321 -4.60 -2.64 -13.68
CA GLY A 321 -4.45 -2.08 -15.02
C GLY A 321 -4.54 -3.14 -16.13
N TRP A 322 -4.94 -2.71 -17.32
CA TRP A 322 -4.91 -3.52 -18.54
C TRP A 322 -3.62 -3.25 -19.32
N TYR A 323 -2.88 -4.31 -19.61
CA TYR A 323 -1.59 -4.25 -20.31
C TYR A 323 -1.63 -5.16 -21.53
N THR A 324 -1.44 -4.58 -22.71
CA THR A 324 -1.39 -5.31 -23.97
C THR A 324 0.05 -5.41 -24.45
N TYR A 325 0.50 -6.63 -24.71
CA TYR A 325 1.84 -6.92 -25.18
C TYR A 325 1.77 -7.74 -26.47
N THR A 326 2.70 -7.48 -27.39
CA THR A 326 2.92 -8.29 -28.59
C THR A 326 3.94 -9.39 -28.29
N PHE A 327 3.50 -10.64 -28.22
CA PHE A 327 4.36 -11.81 -28.07
C PHE A 327 4.28 -12.66 -29.33
N SER A 328 5.43 -12.94 -29.97
CA SER A 328 5.51 -13.81 -31.16
C SER A 328 4.39 -13.50 -32.18
N GLU A 329 4.23 -12.21 -32.51
CA GLU A 329 3.21 -11.72 -33.46
C GLU A 329 1.74 -11.89 -33.03
N LYS A 330 1.46 -12.28 -31.77
CA LYS A 330 0.13 -12.26 -31.15
C LYS A 330 0.02 -11.16 -30.10
N LEU A 331 -1.00 -10.32 -30.24
CA LEU A 331 -1.44 -9.38 -29.21
C LEU A 331 -2.12 -10.16 -28.08
N THR A 332 -1.61 -10.01 -26.86
CA THR A 332 -2.27 -10.55 -25.66
C THR A 332 -2.44 -9.45 -24.63
N THR A 333 -3.67 -9.27 -24.15
CA THR A 333 -4.02 -8.30 -23.12
C THR A 333 -4.17 -9.03 -21.79
N TRP A 334 -3.47 -8.54 -20.78
CA TRP A 334 -3.47 -9.10 -19.43
C TRP A 334 -3.88 -8.05 -18.40
N ARG A 335 -4.47 -8.51 -17.30
CA ARG A 335 -4.88 -7.65 -16.18
C ARG A 335 -3.93 -7.84 -15.01
N GLY A 336 -3.35 -6.75 -14.52
CA GLY A 336 -2.33 -6.78 -13.49
C GLY A 336 -1.83 -5.41 -13.10
N ASP A 337 -0.67 -5.35 -12.48
CA ASP A 337 0.01 -4.09 -12.11
C ASP A 337 1.15 -3.73 -13.10
N GLY A 338 1.19 -4.42 -14.23
CA GLY A 338 2.16 -4.28 -15.32
C GLY A 338 3.42 -5.13 -15.16
N VAL A 339 3.53 -5.88 -14.06
CA VAL A 339 4.57 -6.90 -13.86
C VAL A 339 3.93 -8.22 -13.43
N VAL A 340 2.96 -8.17 -12.52
CA VAL A 340 2.30 -9.34 -11.93
C VAL A 340 0.81 -9.32 -12.30
N LEU A 341 0.30 -10.46 -12.74
CA LEU A 341 -1.13 -10.60 -13.07
C LEU A 341 -1.99 -10.64 -11.81
N VAL A 342 -3.23 -10.15 -11.91
CA VAL A 342 -4.22 -10.30 -10.83
C VAL A 342 -4.40 -11.76 -10.45
N ASP A 343 -4.42 -12.67 -11.43
CA ASP A 343 -4.52 -14.11 -11.19
C ASP A 343 -3.29 -14.69 -10.49
N SER A 344 -2.12 -14.14 -10.77
CA SER A 344 -0.88 -14.50 -10.08
C SER A 344 -0.88 -14.08 -8.61
N VAL A 345 -1.54 -12.96 -8.26
CA VAL A 345 -1.66 -12.48 -6.88
C VAL A 345 -2.55 -13.37 -6.01
N LYS A 346 -3.53 -14.07 -6.60
CA LYS A 346 -4.53 -14.89 -5.87
C LYS A 346 -3.88 -16.01 -5.05
N LEU A 347 -4.42 -16.25 -3.85
CA LEU A 347 -4.17 -17.44 -3.05
C LEU A 347 -5.49 -18.10 -2.63
N PRO A 348 -5.59 -19.44 -2.66
CA PRO A 348 -6.81 -20.13 -2.24
C PRO A 348 -7.21 -19.77 -0.80
N GLY A 349 -8.47 -19.35 -0.61
CA GLY A 349 -9.01 -19.01 0.71
C GLY A 349 -8.49 -17.70 1.31
N VAL A 350 -7.73 -16.91 0.57
CA VAL A 350 -7.19 -15.61 1.00
C VAL A 350 -7.99 -14.47 0.34
N PRO A 351 -8.48 -13.48 1.11
CA PRO A 351 -9.13 -12.30 0.55
C PRO A 351 -8.22 -11.55 -0.43
N LEU A 352 -8.76 -11.22 -1.60
CA LEU A 352 -8.13 -10.39 -2.63
C LEU A 352 -8.78 -9.02 -2.65
N TYR A 353 -7.95 -7.99 -2.57
CA TYR A 353 -8.32 -6.60 -2.80
C TYR A 353 -7.65 -6.09 -4.06
N CYS A 354 -8.24 -5.07 -4.65
CA CYS A 354 -7.78 -4.53 -5.92
C CYS A 354 -7.69 -3.01 -5.89
N THR A 355 -6.60 -2.50 -6.46
CA THR A 355 -6.34 -1.08 -6.66
C THR A 355 -5.96 -0.81 -8.12
N HIS A 356 -5.81 0.45 -8.51
CA HIS A 356 -5.38 0.82 -9.87
C HIS A 356 -3.89 1.21 -9.92
N ASP A 357 -3.11 0.70 -8.96
CA ASP A 357 -1.69 1.05 -8.83
C ASP A 357 -0.81 0.19 -9.74
N THR A 358 0.38 0.71 -10.05
CA THR A 358 1.40 0.00 -10.81
C THR A 358 2.37 -0.75 -9.89
N HIS A 359 3.07 -1.76 -10.42
CA HIS A 359 4.02 -2.55 -9.64
C HIS A 359 5.20 -1.73 -9.11
N ALA A 360 5.68 -0.79 -9.94
CA ALA A 360 6.84 0.04 -9.65
C ALA A 360 6.82 1.30 -10.53
N ALA A 361 7.46 2.37 -10.03
CA ALA A 361 7.75 3.55 -10.82
C ALA A 361 8.50 3.17 -12.10
N GLY A 362 8.01 3.61 -13.26
CA GLY A 362 8.66 3.37 -14.55
C GLY A 362 8.19 2.14 -15.33
N VAL A 363 7.20 1.38 -14.84
CA VAL A 363 6.43 0.43 -15.68
C VAL A 363 5.79 1.14 -16.89
N ARG A 364 5.60 2.46 -16.82
CA ARG A 364 5.27 3.32 -17.98
C ARG A 364 6.35 3.42 -19.06
N TRP A 365 7.64 3.38 -18.70
CA TRP A 365 8.73 3.44 -19.70
C TRP A 365 8.87 2.12 -20.44
N VAL A 366 8.62 1.01 -19.76
CA VAL A 366 8.45 -0.32 -20.34
C VAL A 366 7.30 -0.34 -21.35
N ARG A 367 6.19 0.32 -21.02
CA ARG A 367 5.03 0.52 -21.92
C ARG A 367 5.39 1.22 -23.24
N LEU A 368 6.41 2.09 -23.23
CA LEU A 368 6.87 2.88 -24.37
C LEU A 368 7.97 2.19 -25.19
N LEU A 369 8.76 1.29 -24.58
CA LEU A 369 9.92 0.65 -25.21
C LEU A 369 9.63 -0.72 -25.83
N PHE A 370 8.59 -1.44 -25.38
CA PHE A 370 8.32 -2.84 -25.80
C PHE A 370 7.03 -3.05 -26.58
N SER A 371 6.31 -1.97 -26.90
CA SER A 371 5.42 -2.00 -28.03
C SER A 371 6.28 -2.01 -29.30
N ALA A 372 6.49 -3.19 -29.89
CA ALA A 372 7.11 -3.30 -31.22
C ALA A 372 6.29 -2.56 -32.30
N ASP A 373 5.06 -2.18 -31.93
CA ASP A 373 4.13 -1.39 -32.70
C ASP A 373 3.93 0.00 -32.05
N PRO A 374 4.31 1.11 -32.72
CA PRO A 374 4.05 2.46 -32.23
C PRO A 374 2.56 2.74 -31.91
N LEU A 375 1.62 1.96 -32.47
CA LEU A 375 0.19 2.05 -32.18
C LEU A 375 -0.19 1.51 -30.78
N VAL A 376 0.51 0.50 -30.27
CA VAL A 376 0.24 -0.08 -28.93
C VAL A 376 0.71 0.87 -27.82
N ALA A 377 1.83 1.58 -28.03
CA ALA A 377 2.21 2.72 -27.18
C ALA A 377 1.12 3.80 -27.17
N LEU A 378 0.42 4.01 -28.29
CA LEU A 378 -0.62 5.02 -28.44
C LEU A 378 -1.99 4.58 -27.87
N MET A 379 -2.33 3.30 -27.86
CA MET A 379 -3.63 2.77 -27.38
C MET A 379 -3.70 2.58 -25.86
N GLY A 380 -2.56 2.49 -25.16
CA GLY A 380 -2.52 2.22 -23.72
C GLY A 380 -2.74 3.42 -22.79
N PHE A 381 -2.98 4.64 -23.24
CA PHE A 381 -2.98 5.80 -22.32
C PHE A 381 -4.24 5.89 -21.44
N ASP A 382 -4.23 5.29 -20.24
CA ASP A 382 -4.96 5.85 -19.09
C ASP A 382 -4.07 6.93 -18.48
N ALA A 383 -4.56 8.17 -18.45
CA ALA A 383 -3.83 9.36 -18.02
C ALA A 383 -3.99 9.61 -16.52
N ARG A 384 -3.82 8.57 -15.69
CA ARG A 384 -3.78 8.70 -14.23
C ARG A 384 -2.39 8.37 -13.71
N ASP A 385 -2.01 9.06 -12.63
CA ASP A 385 -0.65 9.15 -12.08
C ASP A 385 0.00 7.76 -11.90
N ASP A 386 1.27 7.63 -12.32
CA ASP A 386 2.10 6.42 -12.19
C ASP A 386 2.45 6.14 -10.72
N ILE A 387 1.44 5.87 -9.90
CA ILE A 387 1.63 5.63 -8.48
C ILE A 387 1.97 4.16 -8.30
N THR A 388 3.14 3.91 -7.70
CA THR A 388 3.56 2.58 -7.27
C THR A 388 2.64 2.09 -6.16
N ILE A 389 2.30 0.80 -6.14
CA ILE A 389 1.44 0.22 -5.10
C ILE A 389 1.99 0.44 -3.67
N THR A 390 3.31 0.55 -3.49
CA THR A 390 3.96 0.88 -2.21
C THR A 390 4.00 2.37 -1.88
N GLU A 391 3.56 3.23 -2.80
CA GLU A 391 3.46 4.69 -2.63
C GLU A 391 2.00 5.17 -2.56
N SER A 392 1.06 4.33 -2.99
CA SER A 392 -0.36 4.63 -3.10
C SER A 392 -1.06 4.85 -1.76
N GLU A 393 -1.84 5.91 -1.69
CA GLU A 393 -2.77 6.17 -0.58
C GLU A 393 -3.91 5.16 -0.56
N VAL A 394 -4.37 4.73 -1.74
CA VAL A 394 -5.45 3.76 -1.87
C VAL A 394 -4.97 2.39 -1.37
N ALA A 395 -3.81 1.92 -1.85
CA ALA A 395 -3.23 0.67 -1.37
C ALA A 395 -2.94 0.71 0.14
N TYR A 396 -2.43 1.84 0.64
CA TYR A 396 -2.24 2.02 2.08
C TYR A 396 -3.55 1.94 2.86
N GLY A 397 -4.61 2.61 2.38
CA GLY A 397 -5.93 2.57 3.00
C GLY A 397 -6.52 1.16 3.06
N VAL A 398 -6.39 0.38 1.98
CA VAL A 398 -6.80 -1.03 1.95
C VAL A 398 -5.96 -1.86 2.95
N ALA A 399 -4.64 -1.67 2.94
CA ALA A 399 -3.73 -2.35 3.85
C ALA A 399 -4.05 -2.06 5.32
N LYS A 400 -4.21 -0.79 5.68
CA LYS A 400 -4.63 -0.32 7.00
C LYS A 400 -5.93 -0.99 7.43
N ASN A 401 -6.92 -1.03 6.55
CA ASN A 401 -8.20 -1.66 6.86
C ASN A 401 -8.08 -3.17 7.11
N ALA A 402 -7.28 -3.89 6.34
CA ALA A 402 -7.04 -5.32 6.60
C ALA A 402 -6.29 -5.57 7.93
N LEU A 403 -5.32 -4.70 8.24
CA LEU A 403 -4.52 -4.78 9.47
C LEU A 403 -5.36 -4.48 10.73
N LEU A 404 -6.25 -3.50 10.67
CA LEU A 404 -7.12 -3.13 11.80
C LEU A 404 -8.38 -3.96 11.87
N TYR A 405 -9.08 -4.06 10.75
CA TYR A 405 -10.46 -4.55 10.66
C TYR A 405 -10.59 -5.85 9.88
N GLY A 406 -9.53 -6.65 9.79
CA GLY A 406 -9.67 -8.07 9.45
C GLY A 406 -10.24 -8.36 8.07
N GLY A 407 -10.30 -7.34 7.19
CA GLY A 407 -10.99 -7.45 5.91
C GLY A 407 -12.51 -7.26 5.98
N ALA A 408 -13.02 -6.42 6.87
CA ALA A 408 -14.43 -5.98 6.87
C ALA A 408 -14.86 -5.32 5.54
N LEU A 409 -13.91 -4.92 4.70
CA LEU A 409 -14.15 -4.65 3.28
C LEU A 409 -14.38 -5.98 2.56
N SER A 410 -15.54 -6.16 1.94
CA SER A 410 -15.75 -7.31 1.07
C SER A 410 -14.65 -7.35 0.00
N PRO A 411 -14.07 -8.53 -0.30
CA PRO A 411 -13.20 -8.70 -1.45
C PRO A 411 -13.84 -8.05 -2.66
N VAL A 412 -13.10 -7.15 -3.31
CA VAL A 412 -13.61 -6.44 -4.49
C VAL A 412 -13.55 -7.44 -5.64
N ASP A 413 -14.62 -7.55 -6.44
CA ASP A 413 -14.47 -8.28 -7.69
C ASP A 413 -13.46 -7.52 -8.55
N CYS A 414 -12.25 -8.07 -8.62
CA CYS A 414 -11.19 -7.52 -9.44
C CYS A 414 -11.48 -7.60 -10.93
N ASN A 415 -12.61 -8.21 -11.33
CA ASN A 415 -13.18 -8.11 -12.67
C ASN A 415 -14.14 -6.92 -12.78
N GLU A 416 -14.89 -6.59 -11.72
CA GLU A 416 -15.77 -5.42 -11.66
C GLU A 416 -14.94 -4.15 -11.58
N ASP A 417 -14.82 -3.57 -12.75
CA ASP A 417 -14.21 -2.29 -13.00
C ASP A 417 -15.18 -1.20 -12.47
N LEU A 418 -15.24 -1.02 -11.14
CA LEU A 418 -16.14 -0.07 -10.46
C LEU A 418 -15.98 1.39 -10.95
N TYR A 419 -14.89 1.69 -11.66
CA TYR A 419 -14.64 2.99 -12.27
C TYR A 419 -14.82 3.01 -13.80
N ASN A 420 -14.98 1.86 -14.44
CA ASN A 420 -14.80 1.70 -15.88
C ASN A 420 -16.12 1.50 -16.65
N LYS A 421 -17.28 1.36 -15.99
CA LYS A 421 -18.56 1.33 -16.71
C LYS A 421 -18.84 2.62 -17.51
N LYS A 422 -18.40 3.78 -16.99
CA LYS A 422 -18.51 5.07 -17.69
C LYS A 422 -17.36 5.34 -18.68
N LEU A 423 -16.24 4.63 -18.54
CA LEU A 423 -15.03 4.83 -19.34
C LEU A 423 -14.99 3.88 -20.54
N TYR A 424 -15.45 2.63 -20.42
CA TYR A 424 -15.65 1.73 -21.57
C TYR A 424 -16.61 2.35 -22.59
N ASP A 425 -17.66 3.04 -22.13
CA ASP A 425 -18.54 3.87 -22.97
C ASP A 425 -17.81 5.06 -23.65
N SER A 426 -16.63 5.45 -23.16
CA SER A 426 -15.83 6.61 -23.64
C SER A 426 -14.59 6.23 -24.48
N ILE A 427 -14.18 4.96 -24.49
CA ILE A 427 -13.05 4.44 -25.30
C ILE A 427 -13.58 4.04 -26.68
N VAL A 428 -14.20 4.98 -27.38
CA VAL A 428 -14.21 4.93 -28.84
C VAL A 428 -12.90 5.60 -29.26
N GLN A 429 -12.02 4.88 -29.93
CA GLN A 429 -10.77 5.46 -30.44
C GLN A 429 -10.71 5.27 -31.95
N SER A 430 -10.27 6.30 -32.67
CA SER A 430 -9.96 6.23 -34.10
C SER A 430 -8.56 6.73 -34.34
N ILE A 431 -7.73 5.93 -35.01
CA ILE A 431 -6.35 6.27 -35.35
C ILE A 431 -6.18 6.17 -36.86
N GLY A 432 -5.64 7.22 -37.48
CA GLY A 432 -5.17 7.19 -38.87
C GLY A 432 -3.68 7.45 -38.93
N TRP A 433 -2.97 6.72 -39.77
CA TRP A 433 -1.52 6.87 -39.98
C TRP A 433 -1.23 6.94 -41.48
N VAL A 434 -0.41 7.91 -41.91
CA VAL A 434 0.06 8.03 -43.29
C VAL A 434 1.55 8.33 -43.37
N HIS A 435 2.21 7.82 -44.41
CA HIS A 435 3.60 8.17 -44.75
C HIS A 435 3.69 9.32 -45.77
N SER A 436 4.89 9.90 -45.88
CA SER A 436 5.22 10.85 -46.96
C SER A 436 5.09 10.17 -48.33
N PRO A 437 4.64 10.85 -49.41
CA PRO A 437 4.42 12.30 -49.54
C PRO A 437 2.94 12.73 -49.43
N ALA A 438 2.32 12.52 -48.27
CA ALA A 438 0.99 13.03 -47.95
C ALA A 438 0.96 13.81 -46.62
N THR A 439 -0.06 14.65 -46.45
CA THR A 439 -0.46 15.23 -45.16
C THR A 439 -1.75 14.61 -44.67
N LEU A 440 -1.79 14.28 -43.38
CA LEU A 440 -2.95 13.71 -42.72
C LEU A 440 -3.76 14.79 -42.00
N HIS A 441 -5.05 14.76 -42.23
CA HIS A 441 -6.02 15.63 -41.60
C HIS A 441 -7.19 14.79 -41.05
N ALA A 442 -7.83 15.29 -40.01
CA ALA A 442 -9.08 14.75 -39.50
C ALA A 442 -10.11 15.87 -39.37
N TYR A 443 -11.36 15.54 -39.67
CA TYR A 443 -12.51 16.45 -39.53
C TYR A 443 -13.62 15.76 -38.74
N ASP A 444 -14.22 16.48 -37.80
CA ASP A 444 -15.46 16.05 -37.16
C ASP A 444 -16.71 16.47 -37.97
N GLU A 445 -17.90 16.02 -37.56
CA GLU A 445 -19.17 16.37 -38.24
C GLU A 445 -19.47 17.88 -38.27
N LYS A 446 -18.84 18.67 -37.39
CA LYS A 446 -19.01 20.13 -37.33
C LYS A 446 -17.99 20.86 -38.20
N GLY A 447 -17.08 20.14 -38.86
CA GLY A 447 -16.01 20.69 -39.68
C GLY A 447 -14.82 21.21 -38.87
N ASN A 448 -14.74 20.89 -37.57
CA ASN A 448 -13.53 21.18 -36.80
C ASN A 448 -12.40 20.28 -37.30
N HIS A 449 -11.19 20.81 -37.30
CA HIS A 449 -10.04 20.24 -37.98
C HIS A 449 -8.90 19.93 -37.00
N LEU A 450 -8.23 18.81 -37.26
CA LEU A 450 -6.94 18.46 -36.68
C LEU A 450 -5.97 18.11 -37.81
N GLY A 451 -4.84 18.81 -37.87
CA GLY A 451 -3.81 18.62 -38.88
C GLY A 451 -2.95 19.87 -39.10
N LEU A 452 -2.03 19.84 -40.05
CA LEU A 452 -1.24 21.02 -40.39
C LEU A 452 -2.05 21.98 -41.26
N ASN A 453 -2.06 23.27 -40.94
CA ASN A 453 -2.71 24.29 -41.77
C ASN A 453 -1.84 24.70 -42.97
N SER A 454 -2.34 25.64 -43.79
CA SER A 454 -1.63 26.14 -44.98
C SER A 454 -0.28 26.80 -44.72
N LYS A 455 0.05 27.11 -43.47
CA LYS A 455 1.35 27.64 -43.03
C LYS A 455 2.26 26.57 -42.43
N GLY A 456 1.85 25.30 -42.46
CA GLY A 456 2.57 24.18 -41.85
C GLY A 456 2.51 24.16 -40.32
N GLN A 457 1.60 24.91 -39.70
CA GLN A 457 1.42 24.94 -38.25
C GLN A 457 0.32 23.97 -37.82
N LEU A 458 0.50 23.31 -36.68
CA LEU A 458 -0.53 22.42 -36.12
C LEU A 458 -1.78 23.21 -35.73
N GLU A 459 -2.91 22.82 -36.30
CA GLU A 459 -4.25 23.28 -35.93
C GLU A 459 -5.00 22.14 -35.24
N ASN A 460 -5.61 22.43 -34.09
CA ASN A 460 -6.47 21.49 -33.36
C ASN A 460 -7.73 22.22 -32.87
N THR A 461 -8.73 22.33 -33.75
CA THR A 461 -10.04 22.88 -33.40
C THR A 461 -11.04 21.78 -32.99
N ILE A 462 -10.71 20.50 -33.20
CA ILE A 462 -11.49 19.34 -32.67
C ILE A 462 -11.44 19.31 -31.13
N GLY A 463 -10.37 19.84 -30.55
CA GLY A 463 -10.24 20.09 -29.11
C GLY A 463 -9.76 18.88 -28.31
N LYS A 464 -10.15 18.82 -27.03
CA LYS A 464 -9.70 17.77 -26.10
C LYS A 464 -10.03 16.36 -26.64
N GLY A 465 -9.09 15.44 -26.46
CA GLY A 465 -9.18 14.06 -26.96
C GLY A 465 -8.64 13.87 -28.39
N ALA A 466 -8.23 14.92 -29.10
CA ALA A 466 -7.67 14.84 -30.44
C ALA A 466 -6.17 15.18 -30.44
N TYR A 467 -5.34 14.30 -31.01
CA TYR A 467 -3.88 14.37 -30.95
C TYR A 467 -3.27 14.17 -32.34
N TYR A 468 -2.29 14.99 -32.69
CA TYR A 468 -1.53 14.91 -33.93
C TYR A 468 -0.05 14.71 -33.60
N ILE A 469 0.57 13.72 -34.25
CA ILE A 469 1.98 13.38 -34.09
C ILE A 469 2.58 13.32 -35.49
N SER A 470 3.69 14.00 -35.70
CA SER A 470 4.44 13.95 -36.95
C SER A 470 5.90 13.68 -36.67
N ASN A 471 6.50 12.77 -37.45
CA ASN A 471 7.93 12.47 -37.54
C ASN A 471 8.70 12.63 -36.22
N SER A 472 8.76 11.55 -35.44
CA SER A 472 9.47 11.50 -34.16
C SER A 472 10.53 10.40 -34.17
N SER A 473 11.32 10.28 -33.11
CA SER A 473 12.24 9.16 -32.90
C SER A 473 11.55 7.78 -32.79
N VAL A 474 10.21 7.74 -32.78
CA VAL A 474 9.39 6.56 -32.54
C VAL A 474 8.39 6.28 -33.67
N VAL A 475 8.08 7.26 -34.52
CA VAL A 475 7.08 7.13 -35.60
C VAL A 475 7.57 7.83 -36.85
N GLU A 476 7.68 7.08 -37.94
CA GLU A 476 7.91 7.61 -39.29
C GLU A 476 6.55 7.97 -39.92
N GLY A 477 6.39 9.21 -40.40
CA GLY A 477 5.12 9.70 -40.96
C GLY A 477 4.26 10.53 -40.01
N GLN A 478 2.94 10.60 -40.29
CA GLN A 478 1.96 11.42 -39.58
C GLN A 478 0.82 10.56 -39.01
N VAL A 479 0.50 10.76 -37.73
CA VAL A 479 -0.54 10.03 -37.00
C VAL A 479 -1.54 11.01 -36.40
N ILE A 480 -2.83 10.74 -36.61
CA ILE A 480 -3.92 11.40 -35.90
C ILE A 480 -4.66 10.38 -35.04
N LYS A 481 -4.82 10.70 -33.76
CA LYS A 481 -5.57 9.92 -32.78
C LYS A 481 -6.73 10.75 -32.24
N ILE A 482 -7.92 10.17 -32.25
CA ILE A 482 -9.13 10.72 -31.64
C ILE A 482 -9.64 9.77 -30.57
N ILE A 483 -9.83 10.31 -29.35
CA ILE A 483 -10.42 9.62 -28.20
C ILE A 483 -11.84 10.18 -27.97
N GLY A 484 -12.80 9.28 -27.83
CA GLY A 484 -14.23 9.56 -27.68
C GLY A 484 -15.03 9.10 -28.90
N ASP A 485 -16.36 9.11 -28.77
CA ASP A 485 -17.35 8.67 -29.77
C ASP A 485 -17.55 9.66 -30.93
N LYS A 486 -16.60 10.57 -31.13
CA LYS A 486 -16.65 11.55 -32.22
C LYS A 486 -16.58 10.79 -33.54
N LYS A 487 -17.53 11.07 -34.44
CA LYS A 487 -17.47 10.62 -35.83
C LYS A 487 -16.45 11.46 -36.58
N ILE A 488 -15.48 10.78 -37.20
CA ILE A 488 -14.30 11.40 -37.76
C ILE A 488 -14.11 10.95 -39.20
N LYS A 489 -13.83 11.92 -40.07
CA LYS A 489 -13.37 11.68 -41.43
C LYS A 489 -11.89 12.00 -41.52
N PHE A 490 -11.09 11.00 -41.89
CA PHE A 490 -9.68 11.20 -42.21
C PHE A 490 -9.54 11.64 -43.66
N VAL A 491 -8.64 12.57 -43.90
CA VAL A 491 -8.34 13.13 -45.22
C VAL A 491 -6.84 13.15 -45.43
N MET A 492 -6.38 12.50 -46.49
CA MET A 492 -4.98 12.45 -46.91
C MET A 492 -4.82 13.30 -48.16
N VAL A 493 -3.93 14.29 -48.13
CA VAL A 493 -3.69 15.19 -49.26
C VAL A 493 -2.25 15.03 -49.74
N GLY A 494 -2.05 14.79 -51.02
CA GLY A 494 -0.70 14.65 -51.57
C GLY A 494 0.08 15.96 -51.52
N ASN A 495 1.29 15.92 -50.97
CA ASN A 495 2.23 17.05 -50.95
C ASN A 495 3.45 16.82 -51.85
N GLY A 496 3.51 15.66 -52.50
CA GLY A 496 4.49 15.27 -53.53
C GLY A 496 3.95 14.08 -54.33
N THR A 497 4.78 13.52 -55.20
CA THR A 497 4.40 12.36 -56.03
C THR A 497 5.07 11.10 -55.50
N GLY A 498 4.30 10.03 -55.31
CA GLY A 498 4.81 8.75 -54.84
C GLY A 498 3.70 7.78 -54.45
N GLU A 499 4.05 6.81 -53.63
CA GLU A 499 3.11 5.87 -53.02
C GLU A 499 3.08 6.10 -51.50
N ILE A 500 1.90 5.93 -50.92
CA ILE A 500 1.69 6.01 -49.47
C ILE A 500 1.03 4.73 -48.95
N GLY A 501 1.24 4.44 -47.68
CA GLY A 501 0.41 3.53 -46.90
C GLY A 501 -0.53 4.30 -45.99
N PHE A 502 -1.75 3.80 -45.80
CA PHE A 502 -2.70 4.29 -44.81
C PHE A 502 -3.23 3.15 -43.94
N THR A 503 -3.05 3.28 -42.64
CA THR A 503 -3.57 2.32 -41.66
C THR A 503 -4.59 3.01 -40.77
N PHE A 504 -5.76 2.39 -40.62
CA PHE A 504 -6.82 2.82 -39.73
C PHE A 504 -7.11 1.74 -38.68
N ASN A 505 -7.18 2.17 -37.43
CA ASN A 505 -7.55 1.34 -36.30
C ASN A 505 -8.63 2.01 -35.46
N SER A 506 -9.67 1.25 -35.12
CA SER A 506 -10.65 1.67 -34.11
C SER A 506 -10.98 0.61 -33.09
N LEU A 507 -11.27 1.07 -31.88
CA LEU A 507 -11.78 0.29 -30.77
C LEU A 507 -13.15 0.86 -30.41
N SER A 508 -14.17 0.00 -30.34
CA SER A 508 -15.52 0.41 -29.95
C SER A 508 -15.79 0.17 -28.46
N ALA A 509 -16.85 0.78 -27.93
CA ALA A 509 -17.25 0.66 -26.54
C ALA A 509 -17.53 -0.78 -26.07
N ASN A 510 -17.83 -1.72 -26.99
CA ASN A 510 -18.05 -3.13 -26.67
C ASN A 510 -16.78 -4.00 -26.76
N GLY A 511 -15.61 -3.38 -27.02
CA GLY A 511 -14.33 -4.08 -27.18
C GLY A 511 -14.05 -4.59 -28.59
N SER A 512 -14.91 -4.32 -29.59
CA SER A 512 -14.64 -4.72 -30.98
C SER A 512 -13.55 -3.85 -31.60
N VAL A 513 -12.60 -4.49 -32.28
CA VAL A 513 -11.52 -3.81 -33.03
C VAL A 513 -11.83 -3.86 -34.53
N VAL A 514 -11.71 -2.72 -35.21
CA VAL A 514 -11.71 -2.65 -36.68
C VAL A 514 -10.36 -2.14 -37.14
N GLU A 515 -9.70 -2.96 -37.95
CA GLU A 515 -8.40 -2.67 -38.56
C GLU A 515 -8.55 -2.65 -40.09
N LYS A 516 -7.98 -1.63 -40.73
CA LYS A 516 -7.92 -1.49 -42.18
C LYS A 516 -6.52 -1.02 -42.56
N ASP A 517 -5.86 -1.78 -43.41
CA ASP A 517 -4.54 -1.45 -43.91
C ASP A 517 -4.55 -1.35 -45.44
N TYR A 518 -4.03 -0.24 -45.95
CA TYR A 518 -3.97 0.07 -47.37
C TYR A 518 -2.53 0.41 -47.75
N GLN A 519 -1.97 -0.34 -48.68
CA GLN A 519 -0.58 -0.20 -49.12
C GLN A 519 -0.51 0.21 -50.60
N ASN A 520 0.62 0.81 -51.01
CA ASN A 520 0.92 1.21 -52.39
C ASN A 520 -0.14 2.14 -53.01
N ILE A 521 -0.69 3.07 -52.21
CA ILE A 521 -1.66 4.04 -52.70
C ILE A 521 -0.93 5.13 -53.48
N SER A 522 -1.15 5.21 -54.79
CA SER A 522 -0.56 6.26 -55.63
C SER A 522 -1.15 7.64 -55.28
N ILE A 523 -0.27 8.61 -55.01
CA ILE A 523 -0.65 9.99 -54.68
C ILE A 523 0.23 11.00 -55.44
N ASP A 524 -0.37 12.14 -55.78
CA ASP A 524 0.31 13.32 -56.31
C ASP A 524 -0.27 14.60 -55.68
N THR A 525 0.26 15.76 -56.04
CA THR A 525 -0.18 17.07 -55.50
C THR A 525 -1.61 17.46 -55.84
N LYS A 526 -2.34 16.66 -56.65
CA LYS A 526 -3.75 16.87 -57.03
C LYS A 526 -4.67 15.78 -56.48
N THR A 527 -4.12 14.82 -55.75
CA THR A 527 -4.85 13.65 -55.26
C THR A 527 -5.18 13.83 -53.79
N GLN A 528 -6.43 13.55 -53.45
CA GLN A 528 -6.91 13.45 -52.08
C GLN A 528 -7.53 12.06 -51.87
N TYR A 529 -7.31 11.47 -50.71
CA TYR A 529 -8.07 10.30 -50.27
C TYR A 529 -8.84 10.64 -49.02
N THR A 530 -10.03 10.07 -48.89
CA THR A 530 -10.84 10.20 -47.69
C THR A 530 -11.23 8.85 -47.13
N PHE A 531 -11.34 8.78 -45.81
CA PHE A 531 -11.73 7.59 -45.09
C PHE A 531 -12.70 8.00 -43.97
N ASP A 532 -13.96 7.62 -44.11
CA ASP A 532 -14.99 7.91 -43.11
C ASP A 532 -15.03 6.79 -42.07
N ALA A 533 -14.44 7.06 -40.90
CA ALA A 533 -14.37 6.11 -39.80
C ALA A 533 -15.73 5.85 -39.13
N SER A 534 -16.77 6.61 -39.48
CA SER A 534 -18.12 6.47 -38.94
C SER A 534 -19.05 5.62 -39.82
N SER A 535 -18.59 5.20 -41.00
CA SER A 535 -19.33 4.31 -41.89
C SER A 535 -19.40 2.87 -41.33
N GLU A 536 -20.51 2.17 -41.56
CA GLU A 536 -20.66 0.75 -41.21
C GLU A 536 -19.65 -0.14 -41.96
N THR A 537 -19.26 0.28 -43.16
CA THR A 537 -18.20 -0.34 -43.97
C THR A 537 -17.22 0.75 -44.40
N PRO A 538 -16.22 1.08 -43.56
CA PRO A 538 -15.32 2.17 -43.84
C PRO A 538 -14.30 1.75 -44.91
N GLU A 539 -14.29 2.50 -46.02
CA GLU A 539 -13.43 2.28 -47.17
C GLU A 539 -12.68 3.56 -47.55
N LEU A 540 -11.50 3.38 -48.16
CA LEU A 540 -10.70 4.48 -48.67
C LEU A 540 -11.23 4.92 -50.04
N VAL A 541 -11.61 6.19 -50.15
CA VAL A 541 -12.19 6.76 -51.38
C VAL A 541 -11.23 7.79 -51.98
N LYS A 542 -10.92 7.65 -53.26
CA LYS A 542 -10.14 8.65 -54.01
C LYS A 542 -11.04 9.82 -54.41
N GLU A 543 -10.60 11.03 -54.10
CA GLU A 543 -11.24 12.28 -54.49
C GLU A 543 -10.24 13.11 -55.32
N GLU A 544 -10.68 13.70 -56.42
CA GLU A 544 -9.88 14.74 -57.09
C GLU A 544 -9.91 16.01 -56.25
N VAL A 545 -8.75 16.61 -56.00
CA VAL A 545 -8.68 17.92 -55.34
C VAL A 545 -9.39 18.92 -56.25
N LYS A 546 -10.65 19.24 -55.95
CA LYS A 546 -11.31 20.42 -56.51
C LYS A 546 -10.45 21.60 -56.09
N ALA A 547 -9.74 22.20 -57.04
CA ALA A 547 -8.95 23.40 -56.81
C ALA A 547 -9.72 24.32 -55.87
N VAL A 548 -9.15 24.57 -54.68
CA VAL A 548 -9.69 25.55 -53.76
C VAL A 548 -9.68 26.87 -54.53
N LYS A 549 -10.82 27.24 -55.12
CA LYS A 549 -11.06 28.64 -55.50
C LYS A 549 -10.91 29.38 -54.19
N ALA A 550 -9.82 30.13 -54.05
CA ALA A 550 -9.64 31.07 -52.97
C ALA A 550 -10.85 32.00 -52.96
N SER A 551 -11.85 31.69 -52.14
CA SER A 551 -12.91 32.62 -51.81
C SER A 551 -12.27 33.65 -50.91
N TYR A 552 -11.72 34.71 -51.51
CA TYR A 552 -11.42 35.94 -50.81
C TYR A 552 -12.74 36.45 -50.22
N SER A 553 -12.98 36.14 -48.95
CA SER A 553 -14.02 36.77 -48.15
C SER A 553 -13.55 38.17 -47.81
N TRP A 554 -14.37 39.15 -48.19
CA TRP A 554 -14.07 40.57 -48.18
C TRP A 554 -14.13 41.14 -46.77
N TYR A 555 -13.09 40.93 -45.96
CA TYR A 555 -12.88 41.64 -44.69
C TYR A 555 -11.40 42.00 -44.49
N MET A 556 -10.86 42.75 -45.44
CA MET A 556 -9.70 43.63 -45.25
C MET A 556 -9.89 44.83 -46.20
N PRO A 557 -10.40 45.97 -45.69
CA PRO A 557 -9.55 47.16 -45.73
C PRO A 557 -9.85 48.12 -44.56
N LEU A 558 -9.33 47.85 -43.37
CA LEU A 558 -9.27 48.87 -42.30
C LEU A 558 -7.90 48.94 -41.62
N ILE A 559 -7.19 47.81 -41.51
CA ILE A 559 -5.89 47.75 -40.81
C ILE A 559 -4.72 48.20 -41.71
N ALA A 560 -4.77 47.93 -43.02
CA ALA A 560 -3.73 48.37 -43.96
C ALA A 560 -3.76 49.89 -44.25
N ILE A 561 -4.95 50.51 -44.23
CA ILE A 561 -5.10 51.96 -44.40
C ILE A 561 -4.61 52.70 -43.14
N PHE A 562 -4.83 52.13 -41.94
CA PHE A 562 -4.36 52.73 -40.68
C PHE A 562 -2.82 52.73 -40.57
N ALA A 563 -2.16 51.66 -41.02
CA ALA A 563 -0.69 51.56 -41.02
C ALA A 563 -0.04 52.54 -42.03
N ILE A 564 -0.66 52.75 -43.19
CA ILE A 564 -0.17 53.69 -44.21
C ILE A 564 -0.39 55.14 -43.76
N VAL A 565 -1.52 55.47 -43.13
CA VAL A 565 -1.80 56.83 -42.62
C VAL A 565 -0.89 57.18 -41.42
N CYS A 566 -0.62 56.24 -40.51
CA CYS A 566 0.32 56.46 -39.41
C CYS A 566 1.78 56.59 -39.89
N GLY A 567 2.18 55.82 -40.92
CA GLY A 567 3.51 55.93 -41.52
C GLY A 567 3.74 57.27 -42.24
N VAL A 568 2.74 57.77 -42.97
CA VAL A 568 2.84 59.07 -43.68
C VAL A 568 2.84 60.25 -42.71
N LEU A 569 2.10 60.19 -41.59
CA LEU A 569 2.11 61.26 -40.56
C LEU A 569 3.42 61.33 -39.76
N LEU A 570 4.10 60.20 -39.55
CA LEU A 570 5.43 60.15 -38.90
C LEU A 570 6.53 60.72 -39.81
N ILE A 571 6.44 60.49 -41.12
CA ILE A 571 7.40 61.04 -42.11
C ILE A 571 7.22 62.56 -42.29
N ILE A 572 5.99 63.09 -42.19
CA ILE A 572 5.74 64.54 -42.27
C ILE A 572 6.19 65.28 -41.00
N LYS A 573 6.11 64.66 -39.81
CA LYS A 573 6.56 65.27 -38.55
C LYS A 573 8.09 65.34 -38.41
N HIS A 574 8.84 64.50 -39.13
CA HIS A 574 10.31 64.51 -39.12
C HIS A 574 10.95 65.42 -40.19
N ARG A 575 10.15 66.05 -41.07
CA ARG A 575 10.62 67.03 -42.08
C ARG A 575 10.28 68.50 -41.75
N LYS A 576 9.75 68.79 -40.56
CA LYS A 576 9.46 70.16 -40.07
C LYS A 576 10.09 70.47 -38.69
N LYS A 577 11.22 69.85 -38.37
CA LYS A 577 12.12 70.30 -37.30
C LYS A 577 13.51 70.50 -37.87
#